data_AF-A0A699VXN2-F1
#
_entry.id   AF-A0A699VXN2-F1
#
_cell.length_a   1.000
_cell.length_b   1.000
_cell.length_c   1.000
_cell.angle_alpha   90.00
_cell.angle_beta   90.00
_cell.angle_gamma   90.00
#
_symmetry.space_group_name_H-M   'P 1'
#
loop_
_entity.id
_entity.type
_entity.pdbx_description
1 polymer ?
#
loop_
_entity_poly.entity_id
_entity_poly.type
_entity_poly.pdbx_seq_one_letter_code
_entity_poly.pdbx_strand_id
1 'polypeptide(L)'
;RRIIAVTDIKIVEWHNYKHLDQISVRRDDEKIYKFKEGDFKRLRLQDIEDMLLLLVQGKLSNLTIEERFAFNVSLRMFTKSIVIQRRVKDLQLGVETYQKRLNLTKPDTHRSDLKRREAYTAYSNP
;
A
#
# COMPACT_ATOMS: atom_id res chain seq x y z
N ARG A 1 -8.74 4.35 -18.82
CA ARG A 1 -7.93 5.57 -18.63
C ARG A 1 -6.58 5.18 -18.11
N ARG A 2 -5.61 5.10 -19.02
CA ARG A 2 -4.25 4.63 -18.81
C ARG A 2 -3.36 5.76 -18.30
N ILE A 3 -2.38 5.47 -17.44
CA ILE A 3 -1.32 6.44 -17.13
C ILE A 3 -0.28 6.42 -18.23
N ILE A 4 0.06 7.60 -18.77
CA ILE A 4 0.97 7.76 -19.91
C ILE A 4 2.29 8.44 -19.54
N ALA A 5 2.30 9.23 -18.46
CA ALA A 5 3.51 9.87 -17.95
C ALA A 5 3.40 10.16 -16.46
N VAL A 6 4.54 10.19 -15.77
CA VAL A 6 4.67 10.78 -14.44
C VAL A 6 5.15 12.21 -14.65
N THR A 7 4.42 13.21 -14.16
CA THR A 7 4.77 14.62 -14.38
C THR A 7 5.64 15.19 -13.27
N ASP A 8 5.39 14.77 -12.03
CA ASP A 8 6.05 15.33 -10.85
C ASP A 8 5.99 14.31 -9.70
N ILE A 9 7.04 14.31 -8.86
CA ILE A 9 7.16 13.44 -7.70
C ILE A 9 7.65 14.27 -6.51
N LYS A 10 7.03 14.07 -5.35
CA LYS A 10 7.49 14.63 -4.09
C LYS A 10 7.97 13.50 -3.18
N ILE A 11 9.24 13.60 -2.80
CA ILE A 11 9.88 12.67 -1.87
C ILE A 11 10.12 13.39 -0.54
N VAL A 12 9.86 12.69 0.55
CA VAL A 12 10.12 13.17 1.90
C VAL A 12 11.06 12.17 2.58
N GLU A 13 12.00 12.70 3.35
CA GLU A 13 12.90 11.87 4.16
C GLU A 13 12.27 11.64 5.53
N TRP A 14 12.12 10.36 5.91
CA TRP A 14 11.63 9.96 7.21
C TRP A 14 12.52 8.85 7.77
N HIS A 15 13.02 9.01 8.99
CA HIS A 15 13.94 8.07 9.65
C HIS A 15 15.16 7.66 8.79
N ASN A 16 15.78 8.62 8.09
CA ASN A 16 16.90 8.40 7.16
C ASN A 16 16.56 7.57 5.91
N TYR A 17 15.27 7.45 5.57
CA TYR A 17 14.79 6.80 4.35
C TYR A 17 13.98 7.79 3.50
N LYS A 18 14.22 7.78 2.19
CA LYS A 18 13.48 8.57 1.21
C LYS A 18 12.19 7.84 0.81
N HIS A 19 11.04 8.45 1.07
CA HIS A 19 9.71 7.92 0.80
C HIS A 19 8.95 8.80 -0.20
N LEU A 20 8.11 8.17 -1.04
CA LEU A 20 7.21 8.88 -1.95
C LEU A 20 6.00 9.42 -1.18
N ASP A 21 5.96 10.73 -0.96
CA ASP A 21 4.84 11.43 -0.29
C ASP A 21 3.70 11.69 -1.29
N GLN A 22 4.06 12.11 -2.51
CA GLN A 22 3.09 12.47 -3.53
C GLN A 22 3.62 12.18 -4.95
N ILE A 23 2.71 11.81 -5.85
CA ILE A 23 2.98 11.67 -7.28
C ILE A 23 1.89 12.35 -8.09
N SER A 24 2.31 13.07 -9.13
CA SER A 24 1.44 13.61 -10.17
C SER A 24 1.63 12.80 -11.44
N VAL A 25 0.54 12.29 -12.02
CA VAL A 25 0.57 11.49 -13.25
C VAL A 25 -0.38 12.05 -14.28
N ARG A 26 0.00 11.95 -15.55
CA ARG A 26 -0.84 12.28 -16.70
C ARG A 26 -1.49 11.00 -17.22
N ARG A 27 -2.80 11.07 -17.48
CA ARG A 27 -3.56 9.99 -18.11
C ARG A 27 -3.82 10.27 -19.60
N ASP A 28 -4.36 9.27 -20.29
CA ASP A 28 -4.77 9.31 -21.70
C ASP A 28 -5.79 10.41 -22.05
N ASP A 29 -6.48 10.98 -21.07
CA ASP A 29 -7.35 12.15 -21.24
C ASP A 29 -6.59 13.49 -21.09
N GLU A 30 -5.26 13.45 -21.10
CA GLU A 30 -4.33 14.57 -20.89
C GLU A 30 -4.45 15.27 -19.53
N LYS A 31 -5.31 14.77 -18.63
CA LYS A 31 -5.48 15.36 -17.30
C LYS A 31 -4.40 14.87 -16.35
N ILE A 32 -3.99 15.77 -15.46
CA ILE A 32 -3.04 15.49 -14.39
C ILE A 32 -3.80 15.12 -13.13
N TYR A 33 -3.48 13.97 -12.58
CA TYR A 33 -4.03 13.45 -11.34
C TYR A 33 -2.93 13.42 -10.28
N LYS A 34 -3.29 13.81 -9.05
CA LYS A 34 -2.38 13.83 -7.91
C LYS A 34 -2.78 12.74 -6.93
N PHE A 35 -1.81 11.94 -6.51
CA PHE A 35 -1.97 10.88 -5.52
C PHE A 35 -0.98 11.11 -4.39
N LYS A 36 -1.47 11.05 -3.15
CA LYS A 36 -0.60 10.98 -1.96
C LYS A 36 -0.42 9.53 -1.53
N GLU A 37 0.55 9.26 -0.65
CA GLU A 37 0.77 7.91 -0.11
C GLU A 37 -0.52 7.26 0.43
N GLY A 38 -1.34 8.02 1.15
CA GLY A 38 -2.64 7.55 1.67
C GLY A 38 -3.66 7.18 0.58
N ASP A 39 -3.55 7.76 -0.61
CA ASP A 39 -4.42 7.46 -1.75
C ASP A 39 -4.00 6.19 -2.48
N PHE A 40 -2.80 5.64 -2.21
CA PHE A 40 -2.31 4.49 -2.95
C PHE A 40 -3.23 3.29 -2.84
N LYS A 41 -3.86 3.06 -1.68
CA LYS A 41 -4.87 2.00 -1.51
C LYS A 41 -6.07 2.11 -2.48
N ARG A 42 -6.31 3.30 -3.05
CA ARG A 42 -7.38 3.58 -4.02
C ARG A 42 -6.90 3.49 -5.47
N LEU A 43 -5.59 3.36 -5.71
CA LEU A 43 -5.07 3.15 -7.06
C LEU A 43 -5.59 1.82 -7.61
N ARG A 44 -6.03 1.84 -8.86
CA ARG A 44 -6.42 0.62 -9.57
C ARG A 44 -5.16 -0.15 -9.93
N LEU A 45 -5.25 -1.48 -10.01
CA LEU A 45 -4.11 -2.32 -10.37
C LEU A 45 -3.48 -1.91 -11.71
N GLN A 46 -4.31 -1.54 -12.70
CA GLN A 46 -3.85 -1.03 -14.00
C GLN A 46 -2.99 0.24 -13.88
N ASP A 47 -3.34 1.13 -12.95
CA ASP A 47 -2.59 2.37 -12.75
C ASP A 47 -1.17 2.05 -12.23
N ILE A 48 -1.03 1.00 -11.43
CA ILE A 48 0.24 0.51 -10.90
C ILE A 48 1.06 -0.17 -12.00
N GLU A 49 0.40 -1.01 -12.82
CA GLU A 49 1.02 -1.65 -13.98
C GLU A 49 1.56 -0.61 -14.96
N ASP A 50 0.79 0.44 -15.25
CA ASP A 50 1.24 1.54 -16.11
C ASP A 50 2.45 2.28 -15.51
N MET A 51 2.43 2.61 -14.20
CA MET A 51 3.56 3.24 -13.53
C MET A 51 4.83 2.37 -13.55
N LEU A 52 4.69 1.05 -13.31
CA LEU A 52 5.78 0.09 -13.41
C LEU A 52 6.32 0.02 -14.84
N LEU A 53 5.44 0.03 -15.84
CA LEU A 53 5.83 0.00 -17.24
C LEU A 53 6.63 1.25 -17.62
N LEU A 54 6.22 2.44 -17.15
CA LEU A 54 6.97 3.68 -17.37
C LEU A 54 8.39 3.59 -16.79
N LEU A 55 8.53 2.98 -15.61
CA LEU A 55 9.82 2.77 -14.96
C LEU A 55 10.72 1.81 -15.77
N VAL A 56 10.18 0.64 -16.15
CA VAL A 56 10.92 -0.39 -16.91
C VAL A 56 11.31 0.09 -18.31
N GLN A 57 10.44 0.88 -18.96
CA GLN A 57 10.72 1.46 -20.28
C GLN A 57 11.67 2.66 -20.23
N GLY A 58 12.04 3.15 -19.04
CA GLY A 58 12.88 4.35 -18.90
C GLY A 58 12.19 5.64 -19.31
N LYS A 59 10.85 5.69 -19.37
CA LYS A 59 10.03 6.85 -19.79
C LYS A 59 9.84 7.90 -18.69
N LEU A 60 10.79 7.97 -17.75
CA LEU A 60 10.78 8.89 -16.62
C LEU A 60 11.85 9.98 -16.80
N SER A 61 12.03 10.46 -18.03
CA SER A 61 13.11 11.39 -18.42
C SER A 61 13.12 12.69 -17.62
N ASN A 62 11.96 13.12 -17.15
CA ASN A 62 11.75 14.30 -16.31
C ASN A 62 12.23 14.14 -14.86
N LEU A 63 12.49 12.92 -14.39
CA LEU A 63 12.93 12.64 -13.02
C LEU A 63 14.44 12.45 -12.94
N THR A 64 15.05 12.93 -11.86
CA THR A 64 16.45 12.67 -11.48
C THR A 64 16.69 11.20 -11.15
N ILE A 65 17.96 10.78 -11.11
CA ILE A 65 18.34 9.39 -10.77
C ILE A 65 17.86 9.03 -9.35
N GLU A 66 18.01 9.95 -8.40
CA GLU A 66 17.56 9.74 -7.02
C GLU A 66 16.04 9.59 -6.92
N GLU A 67 15.29 10.42 -7.65
CA GLU A 67 13.82 10.34 -7.69
C GLU A 67 13.34 9.03 -8.30
N ARG A 68 13.95 8.60 -9.42
CA ARG A 68 13.64 7.30 -10.03
C ARG A 68 13.93 6.15 -9.09
N PHE A 69 15.03 6.22 -8.33
CA PHE A 69 15.38 5.19 -7.34
C PHE A 69 14.35 5.13 -6.20
N ALA A 70 14.02 6.27 -5.59
CA ALA A 70 13.03 6.34 -4.52
C ALA A 70 11.63 5.93 -5.02
N PHE A 71 11.27 6.30 -6.24
CA PHE A 71 10.02 5.88 -6.88
C PHE A 71 9.97 4.36 -7.09
N ASN A 72 11.05 3.75 -7.57
CA ASN A 72 11.17 2.30 -7.73
C ASN A 72 10.99 1.56 -6.39
N VAL A 73 11.69 2.01 -5.35
CA VAL A 73 11.58 1.45 -3.99
C VAL A 73 10.13 1.54 -3.50
N SER A 74 9.50 2.70 -3.70
CA SER A 74 8.11 2.95 -3.29
C SER A 74 7.11 2.05 -4.01
N LEU A 75 7.21 1.92 -5.33
CA LEU A 75 6.36 1.01 -6.12
C LEU A 75 6.53 -0.46 -5.71
N ARG A 76 7.77 -0.89 -5.40
CA ARG A 76 8.05 -2.25 -4.93
C ARG A 76 7.39 -2.52 -3.57
N MET A 77 7.48 -1.58 -2.65
CA MET A 77 6.82 -1.68 -1.34
C MET A 77 5.31 -1.72 -1.47
N PHE A 78 4.76 -0.88 -2.35
CA PHE A 78 3.32 -0.83 -2.59
C PHE A 78 2.79 -2.14 -3.21
N THR A 79 3.49 -2.68 -4.21
CA THR A 79 3.14 -3.96 -4.84
C THR A 79 3.14 -5.10 -3.82
N LYS A 80 4.15 -5.16 -2.94
CA LYS A 80 4.20 -6.13 -1.84
C LYS A 80 3.00 -5.99 -0.90
N SER A 81 2.65 -4.76 -0.53
CA SER A 81 1.49 -4.47 0.34
C SER A 81 0.18 -4.98 -0.26
N ILE A 82 -0.06 -4.77 -1.56
CA ILE A 82 -1.25 -5.27 -2.26
C ILE A 82 -1.28 -6.80 -2.27
N VAL A 83 -0.16 -7.44 -2.59
CA VAL A 83 -0.08 -8.92 -2.62
C VAL A 83 -0.39 -9.50 -1.24
N ILE A 84 0.15 -8.92 -0.18
CA ILE A 84 -0.14 -9.35 1.19
C ILE A 84 -1.63 -9.14 1.51
N GLN A 85 -2.21 -7.98 1.21
CA GLN A 85 -3.62 -7.71 1.45
C GLN A 85 -4.55 -8.69 0.73
N ARG A 86 -4.25 -9.04 -0.54
CA ARG A 86 -5.00 -10.05 -1.29
C ARG A 86 -4.92 -11.41 -0.62
N ARG A 87 -3.71 -11.88 -0.27
CA ARG A 87 -3.51 -13.16 0.42
C ARG A 87 -4.24 -13.22 1.77
N VAL A 88 -4.21 -12.15 2.54
CA VAL A 88 -4.94 -12.07 3.82
C VAL A 88 -6.44 -12.14 3.58
N LYS A 89 -6.97 -11.42 2.58
CA LYS A 89 -8.39 -11.46 2.22
C LYS A 89 -8.83 -12.85 1.77
N ASP A 90 -8.03 -13.51 0.93
CA ASP A 90 -8.31 -14.87 0.44
C ASP A 90 -8.29 -15.87 1.60
N LEU A 91 -7.32 -15.74 2.52
CA LEU A 91 -7.25 -16.57 3.72
C LEU A 91 -8.47 -16.38 4.63
N GLN A 92 -8.89 -15.13 4.87
CA GLN A 92 -10.09 -14.82 5.64
C GLN A 92 -11.33 -15.48 5.04
N LEU A 93 -11.51 -15.39 3.72
CA LEU A 93 -12.61 -16.05 3.02
C LEU A 93 -12.54 -17.59 3.14
N GLY A 94 -11.34 -18.16 3.07
CA GLY A 94 -11.12 -19.59 3.28
C GLY A 94 -11.51 -20.05 4.69
N VAL A 95 -11.12 -19.28 5.72
CA VAL A 95 -11.50 -19.53 7.11
C VAL A 95 -13.01 -19.43 7.29
N GLU A 96 -13.65 -18.39 6.78
CA GLU A 96 -15.11 -18.24 6.84
C GLU A 96 -15.85 -19.41 6.17
N THR A 97 -15.35 -19.87 5.03
CA THR A 97 -15.91 -21.02 4.30
C THR A 97 -15.75 -22.31 5.10
N TYR A 98 -14.58 -22.51 5.70
CA TYR A 98 -14.30 -23.68 6.54
C TYR A 98 -15.18 -23.71 7.80
N GLN A 99 -15.33 -22.57 8.48
CA GLN A 99 -16.23 -22.43 9.63
C GLN A 99 -17.67 -22.78 9.27
N LYS A 100 -18.19 -22.28 8.13
CA LYS A 100 -19.53 -22.61 7.63
C LYS A 100 -19.71 -24.11 7.39
N ARG A 101 -18.73 -24.79 6.80
CA ARG A 101 -18.79 -26.25 6.55
C ARG A 101 -18.87 -27.07 7.84
N LEU A 102 -18.28 -26.59 8.92
CA LEU A 102 -18.29 -27.25 10.23
C LEU A 102 -19.42 -26.76 11.14
N ASN A 103 -20.33 -25.90 10.65
CA ASN A 103 -21.37 -25.25 11.44
C ASN A 103 -20.83 -24.52 12.69
N LEU A 104 -19.61 -24.01 12.63
CA LEU A 104 -19.01 -23.24 13.72
C LEU A 104 -19.59 -21.81 13.68
N THR A 105 -20.25 -21.41 14.76
CA THR A 105 -20.65 -20.02 14.97
C THR A 105 -19.41 -19.16 15.24
N LYS A 106 -19.52 -17.87 14.92
CA LYS A 106 -18.43 -16.91 15.16
C LYS A 106 -18.06 -17.00 16.65
N PRO A 107 -16.78 -17.23 17.00
CA PRO A 107 -16.39 -17.34 18.40
C PRO A 107 -16.75 -16.03 19.10
N ASP A 108 -17.39 -16.15 20.27
CA ASP A 108 -17.63 -14.99 21.09
C ASP A 108 -16.27 -14.42 21.51
N THR A 109 -16.00 -13.19 21.05
CA THR A 109 -14.76 -12.47 21.41
C THR A 109 -14.89 -11.83 22.79
N HIS A 110 -16.12 -11.79 23.33
CA HIS A 110 -16.41 -11.32 24.66
C HIS A 110 -16.14 -12.43 25.68
N ARG A 111 -14.92 -12.44 26.21
CA ARG A 111 -14.49 -13.40 27.22
C ARG A 111 -14.64 -12.79 28.62
N SER A 112 -15.82 -12.94 29.23
CA SER A 112 -16.18 -12.35 30.54
C SER A 112 -15.41 -12.96 31.72
N ASP A 113 -14.86 -14.17 31.53
CA ASP A 113 -14.01 -14.91 32.48
C ASP A 113 -12.54 -14.43 32.49
N LEU A 114 -12.10 -13.67 31.47
CA LEU A 114 -10.78 -13.05 31.48
C LEU A 114 -10.82 -11.77 32.32
N LYS A 115 -10.31 -11.86 33.55
CA LYS A 115 -9.98 -10.66 34.33
C LYS A 115 -9.09 -9.76 33.48
N ARG A 116 -9.51 -8.50 33.29
CA ARG A 116 -8.74 -7.43 32.65
C ARG A 116 -7.45 -7.23 33.45
N ARG A 117 -6.38 -7.93 33.09
CA ARG A 117 -5.04 -7.60 33.57
C ARG A 117 -4.61 -6.30 32.89
N GLU A 118 -3.99 -5.42 33.66
CA GLU A 118 -3.38 -4.21 33.11
C GLU A 118 -2.45 -4.61 31.96
N ALA A 119 -2.58 -3.90 30.83
CA ALA A 119 -1.68 -4.11 29.71
C ALA A 119 -0.24 -3.95 30.23
N TYR A 120 0.67 -4.83 29.79
CA TYR A 120 2.07 -4.71 30.13
C TYR A 120 2.55 -3.30 29.75
N THR A 121 2.68 -2.43 30.74
CA THR A 121 3.32 -1.14 30.58
C THR A 121 4.77 -1.45 30.30
N ALA A 122 5.20 -1.26 29.05
CA ALA A 122 6.62 -1.21 28.75
C ALA A 122 7.16 0.01 29.49
N TYR A 123 7.76 -0.26 30.66
CA TYR A 123 8.56 0.67 31.47
C TYR A 123 8.06 2.11 31.54
N SER A 124 7.41 2.46 32.64
CA SER A 124 7.37 3.85 33.11
C SER A 124 8.76 4.24 33.63
N ASN A 125 9.61 4.70 32.71
CA ASN A 125 10.62 5.78 32.80
C ASN A 125 11.65 5.82 33.96
N PRO A 126 12.74 6.57 33.73
CA PRO A 126 12.87 7.87 34.41
C PRO A 126 12.49 9.03 33.49
#